data_AF-A0A920QC52-F1
#
_entry.id   AF-A0A920QC52-F1
#
_cell.length_a   1.000
_cell.length_b   1.000
_cell.length_c   1.000
_cell.angle_alpha   90.00
_cell.angle_beta   90.00
_cell.angle_gamma   90.00
#
_symmetry.space_group_name_H-M   'P 1'
#
loop_
_entity.id
_entity.type
_entity.pdbx_description
1 polymer ?
#
loop_
_entity_poly.entity_id
_entity_poly.type
_entity_poly.pdbx_seq_one_letter_code
_entity_poly.pdbx_strand_id
1 'polypeptide(L)'
;MSDWLPHTAGCVDDLAVIRSCWTNGINHSGGVCQMNTGQPLAGRPCLGSWVNYGLGTENENLPAFVVMTDTKSTPTNGPRNWSAGFMPAAYQGIRLNQGAEPFRHLNTPPKGVTPETHRRKLELLRRLNERHRATRGHQSELEARIRSYELAYRMQAAAPEAVDLSRETEATRQLYGFGNKDTEPFGRCCLLARRMVERGVRFVQIYHGAGSKWDSHSKMEANHSRQCLQSDLPTAGLLKDLKSRGLLEETLVIWGASLVARR
;
A
#
# COMPACT_ATOMS: atom_id res chain seq x y z
N MET A 1 -7.13 17.23 -19.74
CA MET A 1 -6.90 17.04 -18.28
C MET A 1 -7.68 18.12 -17.53
N SER A 2 -8.02 17.92 -16.25
CA SER A 2 -8.77 18.92 -15.45
C SER A 2 -7.85 20.05 -15.00
N ASP A 3 -8.35 21.28 -14.92
CA ASP A 3 -7.61 22.45 -14.39
C ASP A 3 -7.22 22.28 -12.92
N TRP A 4 -7.85 21.34 -12.20
CA TRP A 4 -7.52 21.02 -10.81
C TRP A 4 -6.29 20.11 -10.65
N LEU A 5 -5.74 19.59 -11.74
CA LEU A 5 -4.60 18.66 -11.73
C LEU A 5 -3.44 19.17 -12.63
N PRO A 6 -2.95 20.40 -12.42
CA PRO A 6 -1.94 21.02 -13.28
C PRO A 6 -0.61 20.26 -13.31
N HIS A 7 -0.19 19.64 -12.20
CA HIS A 7 1.07 18.90 -12.15
C HIS A 7 0.98 17.57 -12.90
N THR A 8 -0.13 16.84 -12.74
CA THR A 8 -0.41 15.60 -13.48
C THR A 8 -0.61 15.86 -14.96
N ALA A 9 -1.18 17.00 -15.34
CA ALA A 9 -1.29 17.42 -16.73
C ALA A 9 0.09 17.53 -17.42
N GLY A 10 1.14 17.90 -16.69
CA GLY A 10 2.51 17.92 -17.18
C GLY A 10 3.15 16.54 -17.42
N CYS A 11 2.44 15.45 -17.14
CA CYS A 11 2.88 14.07 -17.39
C CYS A 11 2.02 13.39 -18.48
N VAL A 12 1.21 14.12 -19.24
CA VAL A 12 0.17 13.54 -20.12
C VAL A 12 0.69 12.53 -21.14
N ASP A 13 1.92 12.70 -21.62
CA ASP A 13 2.55 11.80 -22.59
C ASP A 13 2.79 10.39 -22.01
N ASP A 14 2.85 10.28 -20.68
CA ASP A 14 3.04 9.02 -19.94
C ASP A 14 1.71 8.42 -19.44
N LEU A 15 0.56 8.99 -19.81
CA LEU A 15 -0.75 8.63 -19.26
C LEU A 15 -1.69 8.03 -20.31
N ALA A 16 -2.32 6.91 -19.96
CA ALA A 16 -3.47 6.35 -20.66
C ALA A 16 -4.76 6.56 -19.83
N VAL A 17 -5.78 7.20 -20.41
CA VAL A 17 -7.03 7.50 -19.71
C VAL A 17 -8.13 6.50 -20.10
N ILE A 18 -8.60 5.72 -19.12
CA ILE A 18 -9.70 4.77 -19.29
C ILE A 18 -10.96 5.34 -18.64
N ARG A 19 -12.01 5.60 -19.44
CA ARG A 19 -13.32 6.12 -18.98
C ARG A 19 -14.45 5.10 -19.02
N SER A 20 -14.16 3.87 -19.47
CA SER A 20 -15.14 2.80 -19.64
C SER A 20 -15.38 1.97 -18.36
N CYS A 21 -14.68 2.27 -17.26
CA CYS A 21 -14.87 1.59 -15.99
C CYS A 21 -16.19 1.99 -15.32
N TRP A 22 -16.96 1.01 -14.85
CA TRP A 22 -18.24 1.19 -14.17
C TRP A 22 -18.38 0.19 -13.01
N THR A 23 -19.30 0.45 -12.10
CA THR A 23 -19.55 -0.42 -10.93
C THR A 23 -21.05 -0.66 -10.75
N ASN A 24 -21.41 -1.78 -10.14
CA ASN A 24 -22.78 -2.14 -9.75
C ASN A 24 -23.09 -1.79 -8.30
N GLY A 25 -22.16 -1.15 -7.59
CA GLY A 25 -22.34 -0.79 -6.19
C GLY A 25 -23.37 0.32 -6.02
N ILE A 26 -24.32 0.13 -5.12
CA ILE A 26 -25.32 1.14 -4.76
C ILE A 26 -24.75 2.27 -3.87
N ASN A 27 -23.56 2.05 -3.31
CA ASN A 27 -22.88 2.96 -2.40
C ASN A 27 -21.36 2.85 -2.54
N HIS A 28 -20.65 3.77 -1.87
CA HIS A 28 -19.19 3.81 -1.84
C HIS A 28 -18.58 2.49 -1.32
N SER A 29 -19.19 1.83 -0.32
CA SER A 29 -18.71 0.54 0.19
C SER A 29 -18.65 -0.53 -0.91
N GLY A 30 -19.72 -0.69 -1.69
CA GLY A 30 -19.75 -1.64 -2.79
C GLY A 30 -18.79 -1.26 -3.92
N GLY A 31 -18.72 0.03 -4.27
CA GLY A 31 -17.83 0.53 -5.31
C GLY A 31 -16.34 0.31 -5.00
N VAL A 32 -15.92 0.63 -3.77
CA VAL A 32 -14.53 0.39 -3.32
C VAL A 32 -14.24 -1.11 -3.27
N CYS A 33 -15.16 -1.93 -2.80
CA CYS A 33 -14.96 -3.39 -2.81
C CYS A 33 -14.79 -3.91 -4.24
N GLN A 34 -15.62 -3.46 -5.17
CA GLN A 34 -15.57 -3.88 -6.56
C GLN A 34 -14.29 -3.43 -7.27
N MET A 35 -13.82 -2.22 -7.00
CA MET A 35 -12.54 -1.72 -7.52
C MET A 35 -11.35 -2.58 -7.08
N ASN A 36 -11.40 -3.14 -5.86
CA ASN A 36 -10.32 -3.95 -5.34
C ASN A 36 -10.45 -5.45 -5.68
N THR A 37 -11.68 -5.99 -5.74
CA THR A 37 -11.93 -7.45 -5.77
C THR A 37 -12.71 -7.91 -7.00
N GLY A 38 -13.18 -6.98 -7.83
CA GLY A 38 -14.08 -7.26 -8.95
C GLY A 38 -15.53 -7.57 -8.56
N GLN A 39 -15.88 -7.54 -7.27
CA GLN A 39 -17.23 -7.79 -6.76
C GLN A 39 -17.66 -6.75 -5.71
N PRO A 40 -18.95 -6.39 -5.64
CA PRO A 40 -19.44 -5.41 -4.66
C PRO A 40 -19.46 -5.97 -3.22
N LEU A 41 -19.45 -7.30 -3.06
CA LEU A 41 -19.42 -7.96 -1.75
C LEU A 41 -17.99 -8.43 -1.43
N ALA A 42 -17.56 -8.21 -0.19
CA ALA A 42 -16.27 -8.68 0.30
C ALA A 42 -16.22 -10.21 0.39
N GLY A 43 -15.01 -10.78 0.30
CA GLY A 43 -14.76 -12.22 0.43
C GLY A 43 -13.90 -12.79 -0.70
N ARG A 44 -13.83 -12.11 -1.84
CA ARG A 44 -12.89 -12.46 -2.91
C ARG A 44 -11.51 -11.84 -2.65
N PRO A 45 -10.43 -12.50 -3.12
CA PRO A 45 -9.10 -11.93 -3.08
C PRO A 45 -9.05 -10.63 -3.87
N CYS A 46 -8.38 -9.61 -3.34
CA CYS A 46 -8.19 -8.36 -4.05
C CYS A 46 -7.14 -8.48 -5.17
N LEU A 47 -7.07 -7.48 -6.05
CA LEU A 47 -6.12 -7.41 -7.16
C LEU A 47 -4.68 -7.62 -6.69
N GLY A 48 -4.25 -6.95 -5.62
CA GLY A 48 -2.89 -7.12 -5.07
C GLY A 48 -2.61 -8.55 -4.60
N SER A 49 -3.62 -9.26 -4.07
CA SER A 49 -3.49 -10.67 -3.69
C SER A 49 -3.37 -11.57 -4.92
N TRP A 50 -4.15 -11.32 -5.98
CA TRP A 50 -4.06 -12.05 -7.25
C TRP A 50 -2.72 -11.83 -7.95
N VAL A 51 -2.21 -10.60 -8.00
CA VAL A 51 -0.90 -10.30 -8.58
C VAL A 51 0.20 -11.01 -7.81
N ASN A 52 0.17 -10.94 -6.47
CA ASN A 52 1.15 -11.61 -5.63
C ASN A 52 1.07 -13.15 -5.77
N TYR A 53 -0.14 -13.72 -5.87
CA TYR A 53 -0.32 -15.16 -6.11
C TYR A 53 0.19 -15.60 -7.49
N GLY A 54 -0.18 -14.87 -8.55
CA GLY A 54 0.09 -15.27 -9.93
C GLY A 54 1.52 -15.00 -10.38
N LEU A 55 2.13 -13.92 -9.89
CA LEU A 55 3.47 -13.49 -10.32
C LEU A 55 4.55 -13.71 -9.25
N GLY A 56 4.15 -14.02 -8.01
CA GLY A 56 5.06 -14.15 -6.89
C GLY A 56 5.77 -12.84 -6.51
N THR A 57 6.87 -12.97 -5.79
CA THR A 57 7.75 -11.86 -5.40
C THR A 57 9.19 -12.28 -5.58
N GLU A 58 10.01 -11.37 -6.11
CA GLU A 58 11.47 -11.53 -6.17
C GLU A 58 12.12 -10.95 -4.91
N ASN A 59 11.36 -10.17 -4.14
CA ASN A 59 11.78 -9.63 -2.87
C ASN A 59 11.55 -10.62 -1.73
N GLU A 60 12.64 -10.95 -1.04
CA GLU A 60 12.64 -11.84 0.11
C GLU A 60 12.59 -11.11 1.46
N ASN A 61 12.84 -9.80 1.47
CA ASN A 61 13.11 -9.03 2.68
C ASN A 61 11.96 -8.09 3.09
N LEU A 62 11.04 -7.77 2.18
CA LEU A 62 9.83 -6.99 2.47
C LEU A 62 8.57 -7.72 1.98
N PRO A 63 7.38 -7.31 2.44
CA PRO A 63 6.13 -7.89 1.96
C PRO A 63 5.96 -7.65 0.47
N ALA A 64 5.46 -8.66 -0.24
CA ALA A 64 5.15 -8.57 -1.67
C ALA A 64 3.99 -7.61 -1.96
N PHE A 65 3.05 -7.45 -1.02
CA PHE A 65 1.89 -6.58 -1.15
C PHE A 65 1.80 -5.62 0.05
N VAL A 66 2.02 -4.34 -0.23
CA VAL A 66 2.04 -3.25 0.75
C VAL A 66 0.88 -2.27 0.50
N VAL A 67 0.23 -1.84 1.59
CA VAL A 67 -0.88 -0.88 1.56
C VAL A 67 -0.55 0.34 2.42
N MET A 68 -0.86 1.53 1.92
CA MET A 68 -0.65 2.79 2.63
C MET A 68 -1.91 3.66 2.60
N THR A 69 -2.06 4.49 3.61
CA THR A 69 -3.16 5.46 3.71
C THR A 69 -2.58 6.83 4.06
N ASP A 70 -3.05 7.87 3.37
CA ASP A 70 -2.67 9.28 3.60
C ASP A 70 -3.18 9.84 4.93
N THR A 71 -4.18 9.18 5.55
CA THR A 71 -4.71 9.52 6.87
C THR A 71 -4.62 8.36 7.86
N LYS A 72 -4.88 8.66 9.14
CA LYS A 72 -5.08 7.64 10.19
C LYS A 72 -6.39 6.85 10.00
N SER A 73 -7.36 7.43 9.30
CA SER A 73 -8.63 6.79 8.99
C SER A 73 -8.40 5.58 8.08
N THR A 74 -9.36 4.66 8.11
CA THR A 74 -9.33 3.49 7.24
C THR A 74 -10.28 3.73 6.07
N PRO A 75 -9.94 3.33 4.84
CA PRO A 75 -10.90 3.30 3.74
C PRO A 75 -12.16 2.53 4.14
N THR A 76 -13.30 2.87 3.53
CA THR A 76 -14.55 2.12 3.72
C THR A 76 -14.34 0.62 3.46
N ASN A 77 -14.95 -0.24 4.27
CA ASN A 77 -14.70 -1.70 4.38
C ASN A 77 -13.36 -2.13 5.01
N GLY A 78 -12.44 -1.19 5.21
CA GLY A 78 -11.19 -1.43 5.90
C GLY A 78 -10.33 -2.52 5.26
N PRO A 79 -9.67 -3.38 6.07
CA PRO A 79 -8.77 -4.42 5.57
C PRO A 79 -9.37 -5.40 4.57
N ARG A 80 -10.72 -5.46 4.47
CA ARG A 80 -11.40 -6.24 3.45
C ARG A 80 -11.05 -5.81 2.03
N ASN A 81 -10.65 -4.56 1.81
CA ASN A 81 -10.25 -4.08 0.48
C ASN A 81 -8.93 -4.66 -0.01
N TRP A 82 -8.03 -5.07 0.89
CA TRP A 82 -6.75 -5.67 0.53
C TRP A 82 -6.63 -7.10 1.07
N SER A 83 -7.76 -7.81 1.10
CA SER A 83 -7.85 -9.15 1.65
C SER A 83 -7.40 -10.23 0.66
N ALA A 84 -6.78 -11.28 1.19
CA ALA A 84 -6.54 -12.53 0.47
C ALA A 84 -7.83 -13.33 0.18
N GLY A 85 -8.97 -12.97 0.79
CA GLY A 85 -10.22 -13.72 0.62
C GLY A 85 -10.07 -15.18 1.00
N PHE A 86 -10.35 -16.08 0.06
CA PHE A 86 -10.17 -17.53 0.23
C PHE A 86 -8.74 -18.04 -0.05
N MET A 87 -7.82 -17.17 -0.51
CA MET A 87 -6.42 -17.56 -0.68
C MET A 87 -5.71 -17.74 0.67
N PRO A 88 -4.57 -18.45 0.71
CA PRO A 88 -3.73 -18.49 1.89
C PRO A 88 -3.42 -17.08 2.42
N ALA A 89 -3.41 -16.91 3.74
CA ALA A 89 -3.17 -15.63 4.38
C ALA A 89 -1.78 -15.03 4.06
N ALA A 90 -0.87 -15.81 3.48
CA ALA A 90 0.42 -15.32 2.96
C ALA A 90 0.27 -14.25 1.85
N TYR A 91 -0.88 -14.20 1.16
CA TYR A 91 -1.15 -13.22 0.10
C TYR A 91 -1.87 -11.95 0.60
N GLN A 92 -2.14 -11.87 1.90
CA GLN A 92 -2.80 -10.73 2.54
C GLN A 92 -1.96 -9.46 2.42
N GLY A 93 -2.58 -8.34 2.04
CA GLY A 93 -1.90 -7.04 2.02
C GLY A 93 -1.51 -6.56 3.42
N ILE A 94 -0.30 -6.04 3.55
CA ILE A 94 0.23 -5.51 4.82
C ILE A 94 0.16 -3.98 4.80
N ARG A 95 -0.59 -3.41 5.74
CA ARG A 95 -0.70 -1.95 5.89
C ARG A 95 0.52 -1.39 6.60
N LEU A 96 1.16 -0.37 6.01
CA LEU A 96 2.11 0.49 6.70
C LEU A 96 1.37 1.56 7.49
N ASN A 97 1.69 1.67 8.77
CA ASN A 97 1.22 2.75 9.61
C ASN A 97 2.04 4.02 9.37
N GLN A 98 1.42 5.16 9.64
CA GLN A 98 2.16 6.41 9.74
C GLN A 98 2.85 6.49 11.11
N GLY A 99 4.04 7.08 11.16
CA GLY A 99 4.77 7.38 12.40
C GLY A 99 6.00 6.49 12.64
N ALA A 100 6.40 6.37 13.90
CA ALA A 100 7.67 5.75 14.31
C ALA A 100 7.73 4.22 14.11
N GLU A 101 6.59 3.55 14.00
CA GLU A 101 6.50 2.12 13.72
C GLU A 101 5.66 1.82 12.47
N PRO A 102 6.20 2.04 11.25
CA PRO A 102 5.46 1.81 10.02
C PRO A 102 5.03 0.35 9.86
N PHE A 103 5.90 -0.59 10.23
CA PHE A 103 5.54 -1.98 10.38
C PHE A 103 5.20 -2.27 11.83
N ARG A 104 3.92 -2.52 12.09
CA ARG A 104 3.42 -2.81 13.43
C ARG A 104 4.16 -4.05 13.99
N HIS A 105 4.70 -3.94 15.20
CA HIS A 105 5.38 -5.03 15.91
C HIS A 105 6.67 -5.57 15.25
N LEU A 106 7.24 -4.85 14.27
CA LEU A 106 8.49 -5.26 13.64
C LEU A 106 9.71 -4.85 14.47
N ASN A 107 9.70 -3.61 14.92
CA ASN A 107 10.71 -3.03 15.79
C ASN A 107 10.22 -3.18 17.22
N THR A 108 10.71 -4.17 17.95
CA THR A 108 11.41 -4.00 19.23
C THR A 108 11.62 -5.42 19.82
N PRO A 109 12.86 -5.88 20.05
CA PRO A 109 13.08 -6.80 21.15
C PRO A 109 12.46 -6.13 22.40
N PRO A 110 11.61 -6.81 23.19
CA PRO A 110 11.10 -6.22 24.43
C PRO A 110 12.25 -5.58 25.22
N LYS A 111 12.04 -4.42 25.85
CA LYS A 111 13.09 -3.75 26.64
C LYS A 111 13.80 -4.78 27.54
N GLY A 112 15.12 -4.90 27.40
CA GLY A 112 15.93 -5.90 28.12
C GLY A 112 16.29 -7.17 27.35
N VAL A 113 15.86 -7.33 26.08
CA VAL A 113 16.22 -8.48 25.25
C VAL A 113 17.39 -8.12 24.32
N THR A 114 18.50 -8.85 24.45
CA THR A 114 19.65 -8.70 23.54
C THR A 114 19.31 -9.21 22.13
N PRO A 115 19.95 -8.69 21.06
CA PRO A 115 19.76 -9.21 19.70
C PRO A 115 19.97 -10.73 19.58
N GLU A 116 20.93 -11.27 20.34
CA GLU A 116 21.21 -12.71 20.40
C GLU A 116 20.09 -13.51 21.07
N THR A 117 19.54 -13.00 22.18
CA THR A 117 18.38 -13.60 22.86
C THR A 117 17.14 -13.58 21.95
N HIS A 118 16.94 -12.48 21.23
CA HIS A 118 15.84 -12.35 20.26
C HIS A 118 16.00 -13.36 19.11
N ARG A 119 17.22 -13.54 18.58
CA ARG A 119 17.53 -14.54 17.54
C ARG A 119 17.23 -15.96 18.03
N ARG A 120 17.69 -16.33 19.22
CA ARG A 120 17.41 -17.65 19.83
C ARG A 120 15.92 -17.90 20.06
N LYS A 121 15.18 -16.87 20.46
CA LYS A 121 13.71 -16.93 20.60
C LYS A 121 13.04 -17.22 19.26
N LEU A 122 13.43 -16.54 18.19
CA LEU A 122 12.87 -16.75 16.86
C LEU A 122 13.23 -18.14 16.31
N GLU A 123 14.44 -18.62 16.56
CA GLU A 123 14.84 -19.97 16.17
C GLU A 123 14.06 -21.06 16.91
N LEU A 124 13.78 -20.86 18.20
CA LEU A 124 12.89 -21.74 18.96
C LEU A 124 11.46 -21.72 18.40
N LEU A 125 10.93 -20.53 18.11
CA LEU A 125 9.61 -20.39 17.50
C LEU A 125 9.54 -21.11 16.15
N ARG A 126 10.57 -20.99 15.30
CA ARG A 126 10.67 -21.73 14.03
C ARG A 126 10.62 -23.23 14.25
N ARG A 127 11.42 -23.78 15.17
CA ARG A 127 11.43 -25.22 15.49
C ARG A 127 10.09 -25.73 16.01
N LEU A 128 9.44 -24.98 16.89
CA LEU A 128 8.11 -25.32 17.42
C LEU A 128 7.07 -25.31 16.30
N ASN A 129 7.12 -24.31 15.44
CA ASN A 129 6.25 -24.17 14.28
C ASN A 129 6.43 -25.31 13.27
N GLU A 130 7.67 -25.70 12.95
CA GLU A 130 7.97 -26.83 12.06
C GLU A 130 7.43 -28.15 12.64
N ARG A 131 7.63 -28.39 13.94
CA ARG A 131 7.08 -29.58 14.63
C ARG A 131 5.55 -29.57 14.64
N HIS A 132 4.93 -28.40 14.82
CA HIS A 132 3.49 -28.25 14.81
C HIS A 132 2.90 -28.44 13.39
N ARG A 133 3.65 -28.04 12.34
CA ARG A 133 3.29 -28.25 10.92
C ARG A 133 3.32 -29.73 10.55
N ALA A 134 4.33 -30.47 11.03
CA ALA A 134 4.50 -31.89 10.72
C ALA A 134 3.29 -32.76 11.13
N THR A 135 2.50 -32.34 12.12
CA THR A 135 1.31 -33.07 12.58
C THR A 135 0.00 -32.59 11.94
N ARG A 136 0.01 -31.53 11.11
CA ARG A 136 -1.20 -30.86 10.58
C ARG A 136 -1.03 -30.34 9.15
N GLY A 137 -0.50 -31.17 8.24
CA GLY A 137 -0.12 -30.80 6.87
C GLY A 137 -1.19 -30.12 5.99
N HIS A 138 -2.45 -30.04 6.41
CA HIS A 138 -3.56 -29.43 5.65
C HIS A 138 -4.00 -28.03 6.15
N GLN A 139 -3.35 -27.44 7.16
CA GLN A 139 -3.71 -26.12 7.69
C GLN A 139 -2.90 -24.98 7.06
N SER A 140 -3.45 -24.35 6.01
CA SER A 140 -2.84 -23.20 5.32
C SER A 140 -2.63 -21.97 6.23
N GLU A 141 -3.47 -21.81 7.26
CA GLU A 141 -3.34 -20.73 8.23
C GLU A 141 -2.05 -20.85 9.06
N LEU A 142 -1.66 -22.08 9.43
CA LEU A 142 -0.42 -22.31 10.16
C LEU A 142 0.79 -21.98 9.29
N GLU A 143 0.83 -22.45 8.04
CA GLU A 143 1.92 -22.13 7.11
C GLU A 143 2.05 -20.62 6.90
N ALA A 144 0.92 -19.91 6.72
CA ALA A 144 0.91 -18.46 6.57
C ALA A 144 1.48 -17.75 7.80
N ARG A 145 1.17 -18.22 9.02
CA ARG A 145 1.75 -17.69 10.27
C ARG A 145 3.27 -17.90 10.31
N ILE A 146 3.76 -19.08 9.93
CA ILE A 146 5.20 -19.37 9.90
C ILE A 146 5.93 -18.41 8.95
N ARG A 147 5.44 -18.31 7.70
CA ARG A 147 6.01 -17.39 6.71
C ARG A 147 5.94 -15.93 7.16
N SER A 148 4.86 -15.54 7.84
CA SER A 148 4.73 -14.18 8.40
C SER A 148 5.81 -13.89 9.43
N TYR A 149 6.13 -14.84 10.33
CA TYR A 149 7.21 -14.67 11.30
C TYR A 149 8.60 -14.62 10.67
N GLU A 150 8.87 -15.45 9.66
CA GLU A 150 10.15 -15.45 8.93
C GLU A 150 10.34 -14.18 8.11
N LEU A 151 9.27 -13.71 7.44
CA LEU A 151 9.27 -12.43 6.76
C LEU A 151 9.49 -11.29 7.76
N ALA A 152 8.77 -11.28 8.88
CA ALA A 152 8.97 -10.28 9.93
C ALA A 152 10.43 -10.28 10.43
N TYR A 153 11.07 -11.45 10.59
CA TYR A 153 12.47 -11.52 10.96
C TYR A 153 13.40 -10.86 9.91
N ARG A 154 13.24 -11.19 8.63
CA ARG A 154 14.03 -10.59 7.54
C ARG A 154 13.80 -9.09 7.43
N MET A 155 12.55 -8.67 7.60
CA MET A 155 12.16 -7.26 7.62
C MET A 155 12.84 -6.48 8.75
N GLN A 156 13.23 -7.08 9.88
CA GLN A 156 13.91 -6.34 10.96
C GLN A 156 15.22 -5.70 10.50
N ALA A 157 15.92 -6.32 9.54
CA ALA A 157 17.14 -5.77 8.96
C ALA A 157 16.87 -4.77 7.84
N ALA A 158 15.93 -5.08 6.94
CA ALA A 158 15.72 -4.31 5.70
C ALA A 158 14.69 -3.17 5.81
N ALA A 159 13.67 -3.34 6.64
CA ALA A 159 12.56 -2.41 6.73
C ALA A 159 12.91 -1.03 7.28
N PRO A 160 13.80 -0.88 8.31
CA PRO A 160 14.16 0.44 8.81
C PRO A 160 14.73 1.34 7.71
N GLU A 161 15.60 0.78 6.86
CA GLU A 161 16.13 1.49 5.71
C GLU A 161 15.03 1.75 4.67
N ALA A 162 14.14 0.80 4.41
CA ALA A 162 13.06 0.98 3.43
C ALA A 162 12.12 2.15 3.77
N VAL A 163 11.87 2.40 5.06
CA VAL A 163 10.92 3.42 5.54
C VAL A 163 11.57 4.73 5.99
N ASP A 164 12.90 4.78 6.06
CA ASP A 164 13.64 5.98 6.45
C ASP A 164 13.73 6.98 5.29
N LEU A 165 12.94 8.06 5.40
CA LEU A 165 12.93 9.18 4.46
C LEU A 165 13.87 10.33 4.88
N SER A 166 14.56 10.21 6.01
CA SER A 166 15.45 11.27 6.51
C SER A 166 16.60 11.57 5.55
N ARG A 167 17.02 10.57 4.77
CA ARG A 167 18.13 10.64 3.81
C ARG A 167 17.74 11.16 2.43
N GLU A 168 16.46 11.42 2.19
CA GLU A 168 16.01 11.94 0.89
C GLU A 168 16.43 13.40 0.72
N THR A 169 16.89 13.73 -0.50
CA THR A 169 17.33 15.09 -0.83
C THR A 169 16.20 16.09 -0.72
N GLU A 170 16.54 17.37 -0.52
CA GLU A 170 15.53 18.44 -0.47
C GLU A 170 14.75 18.54 -1.80
N ALA A 171 15.42 18.35 -2.94
CA ALA A 171 14.76 18.31 -4.25
C ALA A 171 13.72 17.18 -4.33
N THR A 172 14.04 15.99 -3.83
CA THR A 172 13.09 14.87 -3.75
C THR A 172 11.92 15.22 -2.84
N ARG A 173 12.20 15.77 -1.65
CA ARG A 173 11.15 16.16 -0.70
C ARG A 173 10.17 17.16 -1.30
N GLN A 174 10.68 18.18 -1.99
CA GLN A 174 9.87 19.18 -2.69
C GLN A 174 9.06 18.57 -3.83
N LEU A 175 9.64 17.63 -4.60
CA LEU A 175 8.93 16.91 -5.67
C LEU A 175 7.68 16.18 -5.16
N TYR A 176 7.74 15.64 -3.94
CA TYR A 176 6.60 14.99 -3.28
C TYR A 176 5.75 15.94 -2.41
N GLY A 177 6.03 17.25 -2.42
CA GLY A 177 5.23 18.23 -1.69
C GLY A 177 5.44 18.24 -0.18
N PHE A 178 6.63 17.87 0.31
CA PHE A 178 6.99 18.04 1.72
C PHE A 178 7.07 19.53 2.10
N GLY A 179 6.79 19.85 3.36
CA GLY A 179 6.76 21.23 3.85
C GLY A 179 5.40 21.93 3.64
N ASN A 180 4.49 21.32 2.90
CA ASN A 180 3.10 21.73 2.81
C ASN A 180 2.20 20.69 3.49
N LYS A 181 1.47 21.15 4.51
CA LYS A 181 0.57 20.31 5.34
C LYS A 181 -0.52 19.59 4.55
N ASP A 182 -0.91 20.11 3.39
CA ASP A 182 -1.96 19.53 2.55
C ASP A 182 -1.39 18.39 1.69
N THR A 183 -0.23 18.56 1.07
CA THR A 183 0.37 17.56 0.17
C THR A 183 1.23 16.53 0.90
N GLU A 184 1.93 16.91 1.97
CA GLU A 184 2.92 16.06 2.62
C GLU A 184 2.39 14.67 3.07
N PRO A 185 1.17 14.53 3.62
CA PRO A 185 0.67 13.21 4.04
C PRO A 185 0.61 12.20 2.89
N PHE A 186 0.11 12.62 1.73
CA PHE A 186 0.04 11.77 0.54
C PHE A 186 1.40 11.69 -0.17
N GLY A 187 2.14 12.80 -0.21
CA GLY A 187 3.55 12.87 -0.61
C GLY A 187 4.43 11.81 0.02
N ARG A 188 4.29 11.63 1.34
CA ARG A 188 5.01 10.61 2.10
C ARG A 188 4.64 9.20 1.66
N CYS A 189 3.37 8.93 1.36
CA CYS A 189 2.94 7.63 0.83
C CYS A 189 3.52 7.38 -0.57
N CYS A 190 3.49 8.37 -1.46
CA CYS A 190 4.06 8.26 -2.81
C CYS A 190 5.57 8.02 -2.77
N LEU A 191 6.31 8.77 -1.95
CA LEU A 191 7.75 8.59 -1.79
C LEU A 191 8.11 7.24 -1.17
N LEU A 192 7.35 6.77 -0.18
CA LEU A 192 7.51 5.41 0.33
C LEU A 192 7.20 4.37 -0.75
N ALA A 193 6.18 4.58 -1.57
CA ALA A 193 5.85 3.67 -2.66
C ALA A 193 7.00 3.52 -3.65
N ARG A 194 7.64 4.63 -4.04
CA ARG A 194 8.86 4.58 -4.88
C ARG A 194 9.95 3.72 -4.22
N ARG A 195 10.23 3.91 -2.93
CA ARG A 195 11.23 3.09 -2.21
C ARG A 195 10.84 1.61 -2.11
N MET A 196 9.55 1.30 -2.02
CA MET A 196 9.07 -0.08 -2.04
C MET A 196 9.28 -0.72 -3.41
N VAL A 197 8.97 0.01 -4.49
CA VAL A 197 9.19 -0.43 -5.88
C VAL A 197 10.68 -0.67 -6.14
N GLU A 198 11.57 0.25 -5.75
CA GLU A 198 13.03 0.09 -5.84
C GLU A 198 13.57 -1.16 -5.14
N ARG A 199 12.85 -1.63 -4.11
CA ARG A 199 13.22 -2.81 -3.32
C ARG A 199 12.47 -4.07 -3.76
N GLY A 200 11.84 -4.03 -4.93
CA GLY A 200 11.17 -5.19 -5.53
C GLY A 200 9.84 -5.57 -4.87
N VAL A 201 9.18 -4.66 -4.15
CA VAL A 201 7.81 -4.92 -3.67
C VAL A 201 6.88 -5.01 -4.88
N ARG A 202 6.28 -6.19 -5.07
CA ARG A 202 5.48 -6.54 -6.25
C ARG A 202 4.24 -5.67 -6.43
N PHE A 203 3.54 -5.34 -5.36
CA PHE A 203 2.30 -4.57 -5.42
C PHE A 203 2.26 -3.55 -4.29
N VAL A 204 2.13 -2.28 -4.67
CA VAL A 204 2.00 -1.17 -3.72
C VAL A 204 0.67 -0.47 -3.97
N GLN A 205 -0.15 -0.38 -2.92
CA GLN A 205 -1.44 0.30 -2.98
C GLN A 205 -1.46 1.49 -2.04
N ILE A 206 -1.88 2.65 -2.55
CA ILE A 206 -2.04 3.87 -1.76
C ILE A 206 -3.50 4.29 -1.80
N TYR A 207 -4.09 4.55 -0.64
CA TYR A 207 -5.38 5.22 -0.52
C TYR A 207 -5.17 6.69 -0.18
N HIS A 208 -5.65 7.56 -1.06
CA HIS A 208 -5.79 8.99 -0.81
C HIS A 208 -7.21 9.31 -0.36
N GLY A 209 -7.38 10.21 0.60
CA GLY A 209 -8.69 10.57 1.14
C GLY A 209 -9.32 9.45 1.96
N ALA A 210 -8.52 8.59 2.61
CA ALA A 210 -9.04 7.52 3.43
C ALA A 210 -10.01 8.05 4.50
N GLY A 211 -11.14 7.35 4.71
CA GLY A 211 -12.28 7.85 5.47
C GLY A 211 -13.32 8.63 4.64
N SER A 212 -13.50 8.26 3.36
CA SER A 212 -14.52 8.82 2.46
C SER A 212 -14.40 10.32 2.18
N LYS A 213 -13.19 10.90 2.16
CA LYS A 213 -13.04 12.35 1.89
C LYS A 213 -13.48 12.76 0.48
N TRP A 214 -13.48 11.83 -0.47
CA TRP A 214 -14.01 12.04 -1.82
C TRP A 214 -15.54 11.93 -1.89
N ASP A 215 -16.21 11.46 -0.83
CA ASP A 215 -17.67 11.31 -0.73
C ASP A 215 -18.31 12.60 -0.17
N SER A 216 -18.21 13.68 -0.95
CA SER A 216 -18.70 15.00 -0.55
C SER A 216 -20.14 15.23 -1.00
N HIS A 217 -21.05 15.45 -0.05
CA HIS A 217 -22.48 15.75 -0.29
C HIS A 217 -22.83 17.24 -0.15
N SER A 218 -21.82 18.08 0.15
CA SER A 218 -21.94 19.53 0.24
C SER A 218 -20.58 20.18 -0.05
N LYS A 219 -20.57 21.48 -0.38
CA LYS A 219 -19.35 22.25 -0.69
C LYS A 219 -18.42 21.53 -1.67
N MET A 220 -19.00 20.93 -2.72
CA MET A 220 -18.31 19.99 -3.61
C MET A 220 -17.05 20.59 -4.22
N GLU A 221 -17.12 21.81 -4.73
CA GLU A 221 -15.96 22.50 -5.30
C GLU A 221 -14.84 22.67 -4.28
N ALA A 222 -15.12 23.22 -3.10
CA ALA A 222 -14.09 23.41 -2.07
C ALA A 222 -13.48 22.07 -1.60
N ASN A 223 -14.30 21.03 -1.43
CA ASN A 223 -13.84 19.72 -1.00
C ASN A 223 -12.99 19.03 -2.07
N HIS A 224 -13.48 18.95 -3.31
CA HIS A 224 -12.77 18.28 -4.40
C HIS A 224 -11.53 19.06 -4.84
N SER A 225 -11.58 20.40 -4.90
CA SER A 225 -10.38 21.22 -5.14
C SER A 225 -9.30 20.94 -4.10
N ARG A 226 -9.67 20.79 -2.83
CA ARG A 226 -8.73 20.37 -1.79
C ARG A 226 -8.20 18.96 -2.02
N GLN A 227 -9.05 17.98 -2.35
CA GLN A 227 -8.57 16.61 -2.60
C GLN A 227 -7.65 16.54 -3.83
N CYS A 228 -7.93 17.30 -4.89
CA CYS A 228 -7.06 17.43 -6.04
C CYS A 228 -5.72 18.08 -5.66
N LEU A 229 -5.73 19.20 -4.93
CA LEU A 229 -4.50 19.86 -4.45
C LEU A 229 -3.60 18.91 -3.64
N GLN A 230 -4.21 18.10 -2.76
CA GLN A 230 -3.47 17.16 -1.90
C GLN A 230 -2.84 16.00 -2.69
N SER A 231 -3.45 15.61 -3.81
CA SER A 231 -3.03 14.42 -4.58
C SER A 231 -2.22 14.72 -5.84
N ASP A 232 -2.41 15.88 -6.47
CA ASP A 232 -1.84 16.19 -7.78
C ASP A 232 -0.32 16.22 -7.77
N LEU A 233 0.29 17.09 -6.94
CA LEU A 233 1.74 17.25 -6.87
C LEU A 233 2.45 15.93 -6.50
N PRO A 234 2.05 15.20 -5.43
CA PRO A 234 2.65 13.91 -5.12
C PRO A 234 2.51 12.84 -6.21
N THR A 235 1.38 12.80 -6.92
CA THR A 235 1.16 11.82 -8.00
C THR A 235 2.08 12.11 -9.18
N ALA A 236 2.14 13.37 -9.62
CA ALA A 236 3.07 13.80 -10.65
C ALA A 236 4.53 13.59 -10.24
N GLY A 237 4.85 13.83 -8.96
CA GLY A 237 6.17 13.58 -8.38
C GLY A 237 6.57 12.10 -8.46
N LEU A 238 5.67 11.19 -8.11
CA LEU A 238 5.89 9.75 -8.22
C LEU A 238 6.18 9.33 -9.66
N LEU A 239 5.37 9.77 -10.63
CA LEU A 239 5.56 9.45 -12.04
C LEU A 239 6.93 9.93 -12.55
N LYS A 240 7.29 11.18 -12.23
CA LYS A 240 8.56 11.77 -12.64
C LYS A 240 9.77 11.08 -11.99
N ASP A 241 9.68 10.73 -10.71
CA ASP A 241 10.75 10.05 -9.98
C ASP A 241 10.92 8.59 -10.44
N LEU A 242 9.82 7.88 -10.75
CA LEU A 242 9.91 6.54 -11.37
C LEU A 242 10.54 6.62 -12.77
N LYS A 243 10.14 7.60 -13.58
CA LYS A 243 10.67 7.80 -14.94
C LYS A 243 12.16 8.14 -14.92
N SER A 244 12.58 9.07 -14.07
CA SER A 244 14.00 9.48 -13.99
C SER A 244 14.93 8.36 -13.53
N ARG A 245 14.39 7.33 -12.86
CA ARG A 245 15.10 6.13 -12.41
C ARG A 245 14.98 4.95 -13.38
N GLY A 246 14.27 5.10 -14.49
CA GLY A 246 13.97 4.01 -15.43
C GLY A 246 12.97 2.97 -14.91
N LEU A 247 12.38 3.18 -13.72
CA LEU A 247 11.45 2.24 -13.09
C LEU A 247 10.06 2.28 -13.71
N LEU A 248 9.70 3.38 -14.38
CA LEU A 248 8.38 3.53 -15.00
C LEU A 248 8.17 2.52 -16.16
N GLU A 249 9.25 2.09 -16.82
CA GLU A 249 9.22 1.08 -17.89
C GLU A 249 8.84 -0.32 -17.36
N GLU A 250 9.12 -0.58 -16.08
CA GLU A 250 8.88 -1.86 -15.41
C GLU A 250 7.69 -1.81 -14.43
N THR A 251 7.11 -0.62 -14.21
CA THR A 251 6.08 -0.38 -13.20
C THR A 251 4.80 0.18 -13.82
N LEU A 252 3.72 -0.62 -13.78
CA LEU A 252 2.39 -0.12 -14.11
C LEU A 252 1.81 0.71 -12.94
N VAL A 253 1.64 2.02 -13.16
CA VAL A 253 0.98 2.91 -12.21
C VAL A 253 -0.50 3.07 -12.59
N ILE A 254 -1.39 2.66 -11.68
CA ILE A 254 -2.84 2.82 -11.86
C ILE A 254 -3.34 3.88 -10.88
N TRP A 255 -3.88 4.98 -11.41
CA TRP A 255 -4.56 6.01 -10.63
C TRP A 255 -6.05 6.06 -11.02
N GLY A 256 -6.93 5.96 -10.03
CA GLY A 256 -8.36 5.95 -10.27
C GLY A 256 -9.17 6.18 -9.01
N ALA A 257 -10.41 6.62 -9.20
CA ALA A 257 -11.40 6.81 -8.15
C ALA A 257 -12.74 6.22 -8.61
N SER A 258 -13.49 5.62 -7.68
CA SER A 258 -14.88 5.25 -7.95
C SER A 258 -15.78 6.47 -7.77
N LEU A 259 -16.32 7.00 -8.86
CA LEU A 259 -17.36 8.03 -8.82
C LEU A 259 -18.73 7.33 -8.81
N VAL A 260 -19.52 7.56 -7.76
CA VAL A 260 -20.94 7.18 -7.72
C VAL A 260 -21.74 8.43 -8.07
N ALA A 261 -22.00 8.65 -9.36
CA ALA A 261 -22.97 9.65 -9.79
C ALA A 261 -24.34 8.96 -9.94
N ARG A 262 -25.34 9.40 -9.17
CA ARG A 262 -26.73 9.06 -9.51
C ARG A 262 -27.06 9.76 -10.84
N ARG A 263 -27.57 9.00 -11.80
CA ARG A 263 -28.28 9.58 -12.96
C ARG A 263 -29.57 10.23 -12.49
#